data_AF-A0AAV6UXE6-F1
#
_entry.id   AF-A0AAV6UXE6-F1
#
_cell.length_a   1.000
_cell.length_b   1.000
_cell.length_c   1.000
_cell.angle_alpha   90.00
_cell.angle_beta   90.00
_cell.angle_gamma   90.00
#
_symmetry.space_group_name_H-M   'P 1'
#
loop_
_entity.id
_entity.type
_entity.pdbx_description
1 polymer ?
#
loop_
_entity_poly.entity_id
_entity_poly.type
_entity_poly.pdbx_seq_one_letter_code
_entity_poly.pdbx_strand_id
1 'polypeptide(L)'
;MKIFISLALLALIVVCMGEEKRCYSQEDCDNGYCCTGGITPWLKGSCKKLSEEGESCDPNPPTTGKYFLNCPCKENLKCDDSIMIVGKIRCIRE
;
A
#
# COMPACT_ATOMS: atom_id res chain seq x y z
N MET A 1 -2.63 -28.21 -28.18
CA MET A 1 -3.49 -27.01 -27.99
C MET A 1 -3.73 -26.68 -26.52
N LYS A 2 -4.11 -27.64 -25.66
CA LYS A 2 -4.34 -27.41 -24.22
C LYS A 2 -3.12 -26.83 -23.49
N ILE A 3 -1.92 -27.33 -23.79
CA ILE A 3 -0.64 -26.89 -23.19
C ILE A 3 -0.33 -25.41 -23.50
N PHE A 4 -0.60 -24.95 -24.72
CA PHE A 4 -0.34 -23.57 -25.12
C PHE A 4 -1.27 -22.57 -24.43
N ILE A 5 -2.53 -22.97 -24.19
CA ILE A 5 -3.51 -22.15 -23.46
C ILE A 5 -3.08 -22.03 -21.98
N SER A 6 -2.65 -23.13 -21.37
CA SER A 6 -2.14 -23.13 -19.99
C SER A 6 -0.91 -22.23 -19.81
N LEU A 7 0.01 -22.23 -20.77
CA LEU A 7 1.21 -21.38 -20.71
C LEU A 7 0.90 -19.89 -20.81
N ALA A 8 -0.04 -19.52 -21.69
CA ALA A 8 -0.49 -18.15 -21.87
C ALA A 8 -1.21 -17.61 -20.62
N LEU A 9 -2.03 -18.45 -19.98
CA LEU A 9 -2.71 -18.10 -18.74
C LEU A 9 -1.72 -17.86 -17.60
N LEU A 10 -0.67 -18.70 -17.50
CA LEU A 10 0.37 -18.55 -16.49
C LEU A 10 1.18 -17.26 -16.67
N ALA A 11 1.52 -16.91 -17.91
CA ALA A 11 2.26 -15.68 -18.23
C ALA A 11 1.45 -14.41 -17.89
N LEU A 12 0.13 -14.42 -18.12
CA LEU A 12 -0.77 -13.33 -17.73
C LEU A 12 -0.79 -13.09 -16.21
N ILE A 13 -0.77 -14.17 -15.41
CA ILE A 13 -0.79 -14.07 -13.94
C ILE A 13 0.51 -13.44 -13.42
N VAL A 14 1.66 -13.74 -14.03
CA VAL A 14 2.96 -13.17 -13.62
C VAL A 14 3.02 -11.66 -13.89
N VAL A 15 2.43 -11.17 -14.98
CA VAL A 15 2.37 -9.73 -15.30
C VAL A 15 1.50 -8.96 -14.30
N CYS A 16 0.50 -9.60 -13.70
CA CYS A 16 -0.33 -8.99 -12.65
C CYS A 16 0.41 -8.85 -11.31
N MET A 17 1.50 -9.60 -11.10
CA MET A 17 2.37 -9.48 -9.92
C MET A 17 3.37 -8.35 -10.19
N GLY A 18 2.87 -7.11 -10.24
CA GLY A 18 3.72 -5.94 -10.42
C GLY A 18 4.82 -5.90 -9.35
N GLU A 19 6.06 -5.67 -9.78
CA GLU A 19 7.17 -5.48 -8.86
C GLU A 19 6.87 -4.26 -7.96
N GLU A 20 6.99 -4.41 -6.64
CA GLU A 20 6.84 -3.28 -5.73
C GLU A 20 7.92 -2.24 -6.02
N LYS A 21 7.55 -1.15 -6.70
CA LYS A 21 8.42 0.00 -7.00
C LYS A 21 9.06 0.49 -5.71
N ARG A 22 10.39 0.65 -5.70
CA ARG A 22 11.12 1.16 -4.53
C ARG A 22 11.07 2.69 -4.49
N CYS A 23 11.06 3.27 -3.29
CA CYS A 23 10.92 4.71 -3.08
C CYS A 23 11.79 5.23 -1.92
N TYR A 24 12.21 6.50 -2.00
CA TYR A 24 12.77 7.28 -0.90
C TYR A 24 11.75 8.24 -0.30
N SER A 25 10.82 8.73 -1.12
CA SER A 25 9.75 9.63 -0.70
C SER A 25 8.44 9.31 -1.44
N GLN A 26 7.36 10.00 -1.05
CA GLN A 26 6.05 9.89 -1.70
C GLN A 26 6.09 10.26 -3.19
N GLU A 27 6.99 11.16 -3.60
CA GLU A 27 7.09 11.66 -4.99
C GLU A 27 7.58 10.58 -5.96
N ASP A 28 8.24 9.53 -5.44
CA ASP A 28 8.69 8.40 -6.25
C ASP A 28 7.54 7.44 -6.60
N CYS A 29 6.38 7.55 -5.94
CA CYS A 29 5.24 6.66 -6.14
C CYS A 29 4.17 7.31 -7.02
N ASP A 30 3.48 6.48 -7.80
CA ASP A 30 2.42 6.95 -8.68
C ASP A 30 1.16 7.31 -7.86
N ASN A 31 0.22 8.04 -8.47
CA ASN A 31 -1.04 8.38 -7.83
C ASN A 31 -1.79 7.11 -7.39
N GLY A 32 -2.38 7.15 -6.19
CA GLY A 32 -3.03 5.98 -5.59
C GLY A 32 -2.07 5.03 -4.86
N TYR A 33 -0.79 5.37 -4.76
CA TYR A 33 0.21 4.66 -3.98
C TYR A 33 0.85 5.56 -2.93
N CYS A 34 1.43 4.98 -1.89
CA CYS A 34 2.27 5.67 -0.92
C CYS A 34 3.61 4.98 -0.69
N CYS A 35 4.60 5.73 -0.23
CA CYS A 35 5.90 5.15 0.13
C CYS A 35 5.91 4.63 1.58
N THR A 36 6.16 3.34 1.78
CA THR A 36 6.18 2.65 3.10
C THR A 36 7.58 2.12 3.44
N GLY A 37 7.84 1.78 4.71
CA GLY A 37 9.16 1.32 5.18
C GLY A 37 10.02 2.44 5.77
N GLY A 38 9.38 3.40 6.43
CA GLY A 38 9.99 4.58 7.07
C GLY A 38 10.76 4.31 8.37
N ILE A 39 11.38 3.13 8.54
CA ILE A 39 12.20 2.81 9.74
C ILE A 39 13.48 3.66 9.76
N THR A 40 14.11 3.85 8.60
CA THR A 40 15.32 4.67 8.45
C THR A 40 15.25 5.49 7.16
N PRO A 41 15.73 6.74 7.12
CA PRO A 41 15.63 7.60 5.94
C PRO A 41 16.50 7.12 4.76
N TRP A 42 17.61 6.44 5.04
CA TRP A 42 18.60 6.00 4.05
C TRP A 42 18.20 4.75 3.27
N LEU A 43 17.27 3.95 3.80
CA LEU A 43 16.85 2.70 3.17
C LEU A 43 15.67 2.94 2.24
N LYS A 44 15.72 2.36 1.04
CA LYS A 44 14.58 2.41 0.11
C LYS A 44 13.37 1.68 0.69
N GLY A 45 12.25 2.37 0.74
CA GLY A 45 10.93 1.83 0.99
C GLY A 45 10.32 1.12 -0.22
N SER A 46 9.05 0.76 -0.10
CA SER A 46 8.23 0.22 -1.18
C SER A 46 6.98 1.08 -1.39
N CYS A 47 6.65 1.35 -2.65
CA CYS A 47 5.37 1.91 -3.05
C CYS A 47 4.29 0.86 -2.86
N LYS A 48 3.34 1.14 -1.96
CA LYS A 48 2.16 0.31 -1.71
C LYS A 48 0.91 1.08 -2.08
N LYS A 49 -0.17 0.37 -2.43
CA LYS A 49 -1.45 1.01 -2.69
C LYS A 49 -1.96 1.72 -1.44
N LEU A 50 -2.70 2.81 -1.63
CA LEU A 50 -3.47 3.44 -0.56
C LEU A 50 -4.42 2.43 0.08
N SER A 51 -4.59 2.53 1.40
CA SER A 51 -5.40 1.57 2.15
C SER A 51 -6.87 1.66 1.76
N GLU A 52 -7.49 0.51 1.55
CA GLU A 52 -8.91 0.37 1.22
C GLU A 52 -9.79 0.31 2.47
N GLU A 53 -11.11 0.35 2.27
CA GLU A 53 -12.10 0.29 3.35
C GLU A 53 -11.92 -1.00 4.17
N GLY A 54 -11.79 -0.85 5.49
CA GLY A 54 -11.53 -1.94 6.43
C GLY A 54 -10.06 -2.37 6.57
N GLU A 55 -9.14 -1.86 5.75
CA GLU A 55 -7.71 -2.11 5.89
C GLU A 55 -7.07 -1.24 6.96
N SER A 56 -5.92 -1.69 7.50
CA SER A 56 -5.13 -0.90 8.42
C SER A 56 -4.53 0.32 7.72
N CYS A 57 -4.40 1.42 8.47
CA CYS A 57 -3.82 2.66 7.97
C CYS A 57 -2.90 3.28 9.02
N ASP A 58 -1.89 4.02 8.54
CA ASP A 58 -1.08 4.87 9.40
C ASP A 58 -1.81 6.23 9.53
N PRO A 59 -2.28 6.63 10.73
CA PRO A 59 -3.13 7.81 10.91
C PRO A 59 -2.37 9.13 10.80
N ASN A 60 -1.06 9.10 11.00
CA ASN A 60 -0.22 10.30 11.04
C ASN A 60 0.60 10.43 9.76
N PRO A 61 0.86 11.67 9.30
CA PRO A 61 1.79 11.91 8.21
C PRO A 61 3.20 11.43 8.60
N PRO A 62 4.00 10.97 7.62
CA PRO A 62 5.30 10.38 7.91
C PRO A 62 6.32 11.44 8.31
N THR A 63 7.05 11.20 9.40
CA THR A 63 8.14 12.08 9.85
C THR A 63 9.41 11.94 9.01
N THR A 64 9.64 10.78 8.40
CA THR A 64 10.85 10.45 7.63
C THR A 64 10.64 10.57 6.11
N GLY A 65 9.51 11.14 5.67
CA GLY A 65 9.09 11.16 4.27
C GLY A 65 8.49 9.84 3.76
N LYS A 66 8.40 8.83 4.65
CA LYS A 66 7.85 7.49 4.36
C LYS A 66 6.97 7.00 5.50
N TYR A 67 5.85 6.38 5.17
CA TYR A 67 4.97 5.74 6.13
C TYR A 67 5.66 4.54 6.79
N PHE A 68 5.26 4.19 8.01
CA PHE A 68 5.97 3.18 8.79
C PHE A 68 5.67 1.79 8.23
N LEU A 69 4.39 1.42 8.19
CA LEU A 69 3.94 0.08 7.80
C LEU A 69 2.83 0.12 6.75
N ASN A 70 1.85 1.01 6.92
CA ASN A 70 0.65 1.05 6.08
C ASN A 70 0.53 2.39 5.39
N CYS A 71 -0.19 2.40 4.27
CA CYS A 71 -0.52 3.65 3.62
C CYS A 71 -1.63 4.41 4.35
N PRO A 72 -1.80 5.70 4.06
CA PRO A 72 -3.02 6.39 4.42
C PRO A 72 -4.19 5.82 3.60
N CYS A 73 -5.40 6.11 4.04
CA CYS A 73 -6.60 5.69 3.34
C CYS A 73 -6.73 6.37 1.97
N LYS A 74 -7.39 5.70 1.02
CA LYS A 74 -7.78 6.32 -0.25
C LYS A 74 -8.74 7.49 -0.01
N GLU A 75 -8.95 8.31 -1.04
CA GLU A 75 -9.90 9.42 -1.02
C GLU A 75 -11.31 8.98 -0.56
N ASN A 76 -11.97 9.83 0.24
CA ASN A 76 -13.28 9.61 0.86
C ASN A 76 -13.32 8.52 1.95
N LEU A 77 -12.16 8.10 2.45
CA LEU A 77 -12.03 7.27 3.64
C LEU A 77 -11.21 8.00 4.70
N LYS A 78 -11.58 7.83 5.97
CA LYS A 78 -10.83 8.33 7.13
C LYS A 78 -10.21 7.18 7.91
N CYS A 79 -9.01 7.41 8.42
CA CYS A 79 -8.31 6.47 9.28
C CYS A 79 -8.85 6.62 10.71
N ASP A 80 -9.61 5.63 11.17
CA ASP A 80 -10.41 5.71 12.39
C ASP A 80 -9.97 4.64 13.41
N ASP A 81 -9.83 5.06 14.66
CA ASP A 81 -9.38 4.26 15.80
C ASP A 81 -10.53 3.89 16.77
N SER A 82 -11.78 4.24 16.44
CA SER A 82 -12.95 4.11 17.31
C SER A 82 -13.56 2.70 17.32
N ILE A 83 -13.17 1.81 16.40
CA ILE A 83 -13.64 0.42 16.38
C ILE A 83 -13.03 -0.33 17.57
N MET A 84 -13.85 -0.53 18.59
CA MET A 84 -13.55 -1.18 19.88
C MET A 84 -13.29 -2.69 19.77
N ILE A 85 -12.41 -3.11 18.87
CA ILE A 85 -11.77 -4.43 18.90
C ILE A 85 -10.26 -4.18 18.91
N VAL A 86 -9.76 -3.83 20.10
CA VAL A 86 -8.35 -3.82 20.51
C VAL A 86 -7.35 -3.55 19.37
N GLY A 87 -7.06 -2.26 19.14
CA GLY A 87 -5.77 -1.84 18.55
C GLY A 87 -5.62 -1.93 17.02
N LYS A 88 -6.71 -2.02 16.24
CA LYS A 88 -6.64 -1.92 14.78
C LYS A 88 -7.32 -0.65 14.27
N ILE A 89 -6.51 0.39 14.07
CA ILE A 89 -6.90 1.59 13.31
C ILE A 89 -7.16 1.16 11.86
N ARG A 90 -8.31 1.54 11.30
CA ARG A 90 -8.73 1.12 9.96
C ARG A 90 -9.35 2.25 9.15
N CYS A 91 -9.34 2.11 7.84
CA CYS A 91 -10.06 3.03 6.96
C CYS A 91 -11.56 2.77 7.00
N ILE A 92 -12.34 3.79 7.31
CA ILE A 92 -13.81 3.77 7.23
C ILE A 92 -14.29 4.88 6.30
N ARG A 93 -15.51 4.77 5.76
CA ARG A 93 -16.08 5.88 4.98
C ARG A 93 -16.25 7.11 5.85
N GLU A 94 -15.89 8.25 5.29
CA GLU A 94 -16.01 9.54 5.95
C GLU A 94 -17.45 9.87 6.31
#